data_AF-A0A2G9CFN4-F1
#
_entry.id   AF-A0A2G9CFN4-F1
#
_cell.length_a   1.000
_cell.length_b   1.000
_cell.length_c   1.000
_cell.angle_alpha   90.00
_cell.angle_beta   90.00
_cell.angle_gamma   90.00
#
_symmetry.space_group_name_H-M   'P 1'
#
loop_
_entity.id
_entity.type
_entity.pdbx_description
1 polymer ?
#
loop_
_entity_poly.entity_id
_entity_poly.type
_entity_poly.pdbx_seq_one_letter_code
_entity_poly.pdbx_strand_id
1 'polypeptide(L)' 'MNCQVCGRTLGQKDDPLSVDCGGDCWGCIGEIEAAQGWEPSLEKVREEFALGLRPSWTDPSSCC' A
#
# COMPACT_ATOMS: atom_id res chain seq x y z
N MET A 1 8.96 -14.59 5.44
CA MET A 1 7.79 -14.56 4.55
C MET A 1 7.94 -13.34 3.66
N ASN A 2 7.68 -13.46 2.36
CA ASN A 2 7.86 -12.38 1.39
C ASN A 2 6.56 -12.19 0.62
N CYS A 3 6.23 -10.93 0.32
CA CYS A 3 5.13 -10.57 -0.55
C CYS A 3 5.30 -11.25 -1.91
N GLN A 4 4.25 -11.85 -2.44
CA GLN A 4 4.28 -12.54 -3.72
C GLN A 4 4.21 -11.58 -4.91
N VAL A 5 3.72 -10.35 -4.69
CA VAL A 5 3.63 -9.31 -5.72
C VAL A 5 4.96 -8.59 -5.96
N CYS A 6 5.64 -8.14 -4.89
CA CYS A 6 6.86 -7.32 -5.02
C CYS A 6 8.12 -7.93 -4.38
N GLY A 7 8.01 -9.08 -3.70
CA GLY A 7 9.14 -9.73 -3.03
C GLY A 7 9.55 -9.10 -1.68
N ARG A 8 8.91 -8.00 -1.26
CA ARG A 8 9.18 -7.33 0.03
C ARG A 8 9.07 -8.30 1.21
N THR A 9 10.06 -8.29 2.09
CA THR A 9 10.03 -9.07 3.34
C THR A 9 8.90 -8.56 4.24
N LEU A 10 8.03 -9.46 4.71
CA LEU A 10 6.87 -9.10 5.53
C LEU A 10 7.23 -8.94 7.01
N GLY A 11 6.42 -8.16 7.73
CA GLY A 11 6.46 -8.02 9.19
C GLY A 11 7.68 -7.27 9.72
N GLN A 12 8.28 -6.40 8.92
CA GLN A 12 9.39 -5.54 9.35
C GLN A 12 8.83 -4.38 10.19
N LYS A 13 9.32 -4.22 11.42
CA LYS A 13 8.86 -3.15 12.32
C LYS A 13 9.15 -1.75 11.78
N ASP A 14 10.23 -1.61 11.03
CA ASP A 14 10.69 -0.32 10.50
C ASP A 14 10.13 -0.01 9.10
N ASP A 15 9.38 -0.94 8.50
CA ASP A 15 8.71 -0.75 7.21
C ASP A 15 7.18 -0.90 7.40
N PRO A 16 6.45 0.21 7.58
CA PRO A 16 4.99 0.20 7.70
C PRO A 16 4.27 -0.44 6.51
N LEU A 17 4.89 -0.48 5.33
CA LEU A 17 4.31 -1.08 4.13
C LEU A 17 4.55 -2.59 4.05
N SER A 18 5.33 -3.16 4.98
CA SER A 18 5.63 -4.59 5.05
C SER A 18 4.62 -5.40 5.86
N VAL A 19 3.59 -4.76 6.44
CA VAL A 19 2.56 -5.44 7.23
C VAL A 19 1.99 -6.61 6.44
N ASP A 20 1.91 -7.77 7.09
CA ASP A 20 1.44 -9.01 6.48
C ASP A 20 -0.09 -8.98 6.38
N CYS A 21 -0.59 -8.85 5.15
CA CYS A 21 -2.00 -8.87 4.79
C CYS A 21 -2.42 -10.24 4.25
N GLY A 22 -1.95 -11.33 4.86
CA GLY A 22 -2.31 -12.70 4.48
C GLY A 22 -1.38 -13.32 3.42
N GLY A 23 -0.11 -12.92 3.41
CA GLY A 23 0.93 -13.40 2.48
C GLY A 23 1.46 -12.33 1.53
N ASP A 24 0.79 -11.18 1.46
CA ASP A 24 1.23 -10.01 0.69
C ASP A 24 1.40 -8.79 1.60
N CYS A 25 2.26 -7.88 1.17
CA CYS A 25 2.54 -6.68 1.95
C CYS A 25 1.42 -5.65 1.80
N TRP A 26 1.15 -4.90 2.87
CA TRP A 26 0.25 -3.74 2.85
C TRP A 26 0.58 -2.74 1.73
N GLY A 27 1.86 -2.61 1.37
CA GLY A 27 2.28 -1.84 0.20
C GLY A 27 1.52 -2.23 -1.07
N CYS A 28 1.48 -3.52 -1.40
CA CYS A 28 0.80 -3.99 -2.60
C CYS A 28 -0.72 -4.05 -2.41
N ILE A 29 -1.18 -4.61 -1.29
CA ILE A 29 -2.61 -4.81 -1.05
C ILE A 29 -3.35 -3.47 -0.96
N GLY A 30 -2.81 -2.52 -0.18
CA GLY A 30 -3.41 -1.19 -0.06
C GLY A 30 -3.54 -0.47 -1.40
N GLU A 31 -2.54 -0.58 -2.28
CA GLU A 31 -2.60 0.00 -3.62
C GLU A 31 -3.65 -0.67 -4.52
N ILE A 32 -3.70 -2.00 -4.51
CA ILE A 32 -4.67 -2.77 -5.29
C ILE A 32 -6.11 -2.48 -4.83
N GLU A 33 -6.32 -2.39 -3.53
CA GLU A 33 -7.62 -2.07 -2.93
C GLU A 33 -8.02 -0.61 -3.20
N ALA A 34 -7.09 0.33 -3.06
CA ALA A 34 -7.31 1.74 -3.41
C ALA A 34 -7.66 1.91 -4.89
N ALA A 35 -6.98 1.18 -5.79
CA ALA A 35 -7.27 1.19 -7.22
C ALA A 35 -8.63 0.57 -7.56
N GLN A 36 -9.10 -0.40 -6.77
CA GLN A 36 -10.45 -0.97 -6.86
C GLN A 36 -11.53 -0.09 -6.21
N GLY A 37 -11.15 1.03 -5.59
CA GLY A 37 -12.08 1.97 -4.97
C GLY A 37 -12.53 1.59 -3.56
N TRP A 38 -11.78 0.74 -2.84
CA TRP A 38 -12.08 0.48 -1.43
C TRP A 38 -11.67 1.68 -0.58
N GLU A 39 -12.67 2.43 -0.10
CA GLU A 39 -12.46 3.71 0.59
C GLU A 39 -11.49 3.66 1.80
N PRO A 40 -11.52 2.65 2.69
CA PRO A 40 -10.59 2.58 3.82
C PRO A 40 -9.12 2.48 3.38
N SER A 41 -8.84 1.67 2.35
CA SER A 41 -7.48 1.55 1.82
C SER A 41 -7.09 2.80 1.04
N LEU A 42 -8.02 3.41 0.31
CA LEU A 42 -7.77 4.67 -0.38
C LEU A 42 -7.41 5.81 0.58
N GLU A 43 -8.16 5.99 1.68
CA GLU A 43 -7.87 6.99 2.72
C GLU A 43 -6.48 6.77 3.32
N LYS A 44 -6.19 5.53 3.74
CA LYS A 44 -4.91 5.18 4.33
C LYS A 44 -3.73 5.34 3.37
N VAL A 45 -3.89 4.95 2.10
CA VAL A 45 -2.87 5.11 1.06
C VAL A 45 -2.59 6.59 0.76
N ARG A 46 -3.62 7.47 0.81
CA ARG A 46 -3.43 8.93 0.68
C ARG A 46 -2.63 9.51 1.83
N GLU A 47 -2.91 9.11 3.06
CA GLU A 47 -2.13 9.53 4.22
C GLU A 47 -0.67 9.08 4.08
N GLU A 48 -0.45 7.83 3.67
CA GLU A 48 0.90 7.28 3.42
C GLU A 48 1.63 8.01 2.29
N PHE A 49 0.91 8.40 1.23
CA PHE A 49 1.44 9.23 0.15
C PHE A 49 1.85 10.62 0.67
N ALA A 50 0.99 11.28 1.45
CA ALA A 50 1.28 12.58 2.04
C ALA A 50 2.49 12.55 2.99
N LEU A 51 2.73 11.41 3.65
CA LEU A 51 3.92 11.15 4.46
C LEU A 51 5.17 10.78 3.65
N GLY A 52 5.06 10.66 2.32
CA GLY A 52 6.16 10.31 1.42
C GLY A 52 6.53 8.82 1.42
N LEU A 53 5.70 7.95 2.02
CA LEU A 53 5.95 6.50 2.06
C LEU A 53 5.70 5.83 0.71
N ARG A 54 4.89 6.45 -0.16
CA ARG A 54 4.51 5.91 -1.47
C ARG A 54 4.83 6.90 -2.60
N PRO A 55 6.11 7.24 -2.84
CA PRO A 55 6.47 8.31 -3.79
C PRO A 55 6.02 8.05 -5.23
N SER A 56 5.76 6.79 -5.59
CA SER A 56 5.31 6.39 -6.93
C SER A 56 3.79 6.22 -7.05
N TRP A 57 3.04 6.42 -5.97
CA TRP A 57 1.59 6.25 -6.01
C TRP A 57 0.90 7.47 -6.65
N THR A 58 -0.12 7.20 -7.46
CA THR A 58 -0.95 8.24 -8.07
C THR A 58 -2.37 8.08 -7.56
N ASP A 59 -2.96 9.17 -7.06
CA ASP A 59 -4.32 9.13 -6.57
C ASP A 59 -5.31 8.85 -7.72
N PRO A 60 -6.10 7.76 -7.66
CA PRO A 60 -7.00 7.39 -8.76
C PRO A 60 -8.15 8.40 -8.97
N SER A 61 -8.45 9.25 -7.98
CA SER A 61 -9.42 10.34 -8.13
C SER A 61 -8.82 11.64 -8.66
N SER A 62 -7.49 11.73 -8.78
CA SER A 62 -6.79 12.91 -9.30
C SER A 62 -6.78 13.00 -10.84
N CYS A 63 -7.36 12.00 -11.52
CA CYS A 63 -7.53 12.04 -12.98
C CYS A 63 -8.77 12.88 -13.35
N CYS A 64 -8.53 14.18 -13.59
CA CYS A 64 -9.39 15.07 -14.38
C CYS A 64 -8.99 15.04 -15.86
#